data_AF-A0A8T4J6P7-F1
#
_entry.id   AF-A0A8T4J6P7-F1
#
_cell.length_a   1.000
_cell.length_b   1.000
_cell.length_c   1.000
_cell.angle_alpha   90.00
_cell.angle_beta   90.00
_cell.angle_gamma   90.00
#
_symmetry.space_group_name_H-M   'P 1'
#
loop_
_entity.id
_entity.type
_entity.pdbx_description
1 polymer ?
#
loop_
_entity_poly.entity_id
_entity_poly.type
_entity_poly.pdbx_seq_one_letter_code
_entity_poly.pdbx_strand_id
1 'polypeptide(L)'
;GGGPGGYYTKDDYREILRYAASRHLTVVPEIDLPGHTNAALASYAELNCDGIAPPLYTGTEVGFSSLCVPKEITYDFVDDVVREIAALT
;
A
#
# COMPACT_ATOMS: atom_id res chain seq x y z
N GLY A 1 -0.60 -12.01 -10.45
CA GLY A 1 -1.48 -13.19 -10.44
C GLY A 1 -2.93 -12.77 -10.63
N GLY A 2 -3.61 -13.23 -11.68
CA GLY A 2 -4.96 -12.78 -12.08
C GLY A 2 -6.13 -13.39 -11.30
N GLY A 3 -5.95 -13.67 -10.00
CA GLY A 3 -7.02 -14.18 -9.13
C GLY A 3 -7.91 -13.05 -8.60
N PRO A 4 -8.92 -13.38 -7.77
CA PRO A 4 -9.87 -12.40 -7.22
C PRO A 4 -9.26 -11.37 -6.25
N GLY A 5 -8.04 -11.60 -5.76
CA GLY A 5 -7.37 -10.71 -4.80
C GLY A 5 -7.94 -10.80 -3.38
N GLY A 6 -7.79 -9.73 -2.60
CA GLY A 6 -8.26 -9.60 -1.22
C GLY A 6 -7.54 -8.49 -0.47
N TYR A 7 -8.04 -8.15 0.72
CA TYR A 7 -7.41 -7.19 1.64
C TYR A 7 -7.77 -7.56 3.09
N TYR A 8 -7.02 -7.05 4.05
CA TYR A 8 -7.37 -7.13 5.47
C TYR A 8 -8.15 -5.88 5.88
N THR A 9 -9.29 -6.06 6.53
CA THR A 9 -9.91 -4.96 7.26
C THR A 9 -9.04 -4.57 8.45
N LYS A 10 -9.32 -3.41 9.06
CA LYS A 10 -8.61 -2.99 10.29
C LYS A 10 -8.79 -4.01 11.41
N ASP A 11 -9.94 -4.69 11.49
CA ASP A 11 -10.20 -5.70 12.51
C ASP A 11 -9.48 -7.02 12.19
N ASP A 12 -9.42 -7.43 10.92
CA ASP A 12 -8.61 -8.58 10.50
C ASP A 12 -7.14 -8.36 10.83
N TYR A 13 -6.62 -7.16 10.55
CA TYR A 13 -5.23 -6.82 10.86
C TYR A 13 -4.95 -6.81 12.37
N ARG A 14 -5.86 -6.24 13.19
CA ARG A 14 -5.74 -6.30 14.66
C ARG A 14 -5.74 -7.73 15.19
N GLU A 15 -6.54 -8.61 14.60
CA GLU A 15 -6.54 -10.02 14.97
C GLU A 15 -5.20 -10.70 14.64
N ILE A 16 -4.60 -10.39 13.49
CA ILE A 16 -3.24 -10.85 13.14
C ILE A 16 -2.23 -10.39 14.19
N LEU A 17 -2.24 -9.10 14.56
CA LEU A 17 -1.35 -8.54 15.56
C LEU A 17 -1.52 -9.22 16.92
N ARG A 18 -2.76 -9.37 17.39
CA ARG A 18 -3.09 -10.03 18.66
C ARG A 18 -2.60 -11.48 18.67
N TYR A 19 -2.83 -12.20 17.57
CA TYR A 19 -2.42 -13.59 17.43
C TYR A 19 -0.89 -13.72 17.43
N ALA A 20 -0.18 -12.87 16.69
CA ALA A 20 1.28 -12.84 16.65
C ALA A 20 1.90 -12.50 18.02
N ALA A 21 1.35 -11.49 18.71
CA ALA A 21 1.79 -11.07 20.04
C ALA A 21 1.67 -12.21 21.06
N SER A 22 0.62 -13.03 20.98
CA SER A 22 0.47 -14.19 21.87
C SER A 22 1.49 -15.32 21.60
N ARG A 23 2.33 -15.16 20.57
CA ARG A 23 3.48 -16.03 20.24
C ARG A 23 4.81 -15.29 20.37
N HIS A 24 4.84 -14.14 21.05
CA HIS A 24 6.03 -13.32 21.21
C HIS A 24 6.65 -12.84 19.89
N LEU A 25 5.82 -12.71 18.84
CA LEU A 25 6.23 -12.18 17.55
C LEU A 25 5.86 -10.70 17.45
N THR A 26 6.83 -9.88 17.02
CA THR A 26 6.57 -8.49 16.62
C THR A 26 6.27 -8.46 15.13
N VAL A 27 5.14 -7.89 14.76
CA VAL A 27 4.78 -7.65 13.35
C VAL A 27 5.35 -6.30 12.95
N VAL A 28 6.11 -6.27 11.86
CA VAL A 28 6.63 -5.03 11.27
C VAL A 28 5.94 -4.85 9.92
N PRO A 29 4.91 -3.98 9.80
CA PRO A 29 4.23 -3.77 8.54
C PRO A 29 5.12 -3.01 7.55
N GLU A 30 4.93 -3.31 6.27
CA GLU A 30 5.62 -2.65 5.16
C GLU A 30 4.59 -2.08 4.18
N ILE A 31 4.82 -0.83 3.78
CA ILE A 31 4.18 -0.19 2.64
C ILE A 31 5.34 0.26 1.73
N ASP A 32 5.56 -0.44 0.62
CA ASP A 32 6.72 -0.20 -0.26
C ASP A 32 6.56 1.11 -1.05
N LEU A 33 7.63 1.92 -1.05
CA LEU A 33 7.66 3.28 -1.59
C LEU A 33 9.09 3.64 -2.07
N PRO A 34 9.23 4.51 -3.08
CA PRO A 34 8.17 5.01 -3.96
C PRO A 34 7.78 3.97 -5.04
N GLY A 35 8.61 2.93 -5.20
CA GLY A 35 8.42 1.83 -6.16
C GLY A 35 7.38 0.82 -5.70
N HIS A 36 7.07 -0.16 -6.55
CA HIS A 36 6.08 -1.21 -6.24
C HIS A 36 4.66 -0.70 -5.90
N THR A 37 4.31 0.50 -6.39
CA THR A 37 3.09 1.22 -6.00
C THR A 37 1.94 1.13 -7.00
N ASN A 38 2.01 0.27 -8.03
CA ASN A 38 0.97 0.19 -9.07
C ASN A 38 -0.45 0.01 -8.53
N ALA A 39 -0.63 -0.72 -7.41
CA ALA A 39 -1.95 -0.91 -6.80
C ALA A 39 -2.58 0.42 -6.34
N ALA A 40 -1.78 1.28 -5.70
CA ALA A 40 -2.22 2.61 -5.28
C ALA A 40 -2.43 3.53 -6.51
N LEU A 41 -1.49 3.52 -7.44
CA LEU A 41 -1.55 4.31 -8.68
C LEU A 41 -2.78 3.98 -9.54
N ALA A 42 -3.14 2.70 -9.65
CA ALA A 42 -4.32 2.25 -10.38
C ALA A 42 -5.65 2.61 -9.67
N SER A 43 -5.58 2.85 -8.36
CA SER A 43 -6.76 3.19 -7.54
C SER A 43 -7.04 4.70 -7.54
N TYR A 44 -6.00 5.53 -7.63
CA TYR A 44 -6.08 7.00 -7.57
C TYR A 44 -5.27 7.64 -8.69
N ALA A 45 -5.96 8.14 -9.71
CA ALA A 45 -5.32 8.74 -10.89
C ALA A 45 -4.41 9.93 -10.54
N GLU A 46 -4.76 10.72 -9.52
CA GLU A 46 -4.03 11.92 -9.09
C GLU A 46 -2.60 11.65 -8.59
N LEU A 47 -2.31 10.43 -8.12
CA LEU A 47 -0.99 9.99 -7.67
C LEU A 47 0.00 9.76 -8.84
N ASN A 48 -0.50 9.63 -10.08
CA ASN A 48 0.31 9.42 -11.27
C ASN A 48 0.82 10.76 -11.81
N CYS A 49 2.03 10.82 -12.35
CA CYS A 49 2.60 12.08 -12.84
C CYS A 49 1.82 12.69 -14.02
N ASP A 50 1.28 11.86 -14.90
CA ASP A 50 0.43 12.26 -16.02
C ASP A 50 -1.06 12.42 -15.64
N GLY A 51 -1.42 12.09 -14.39
CA GLY A 51 -2.80 12.11 -13.90
C GLY A 51 -3.68 11.00 -14.47
N ILE A 52 -3.10 9.94 -15.05
CA ILE A 52 -3.83 8.81 -15.62
C ILE A 52 -3.56 7.56 -14.79
N ALA A 53 -4.60 6.91 -14.29
CA ALA A 53 -4.46 5.66 -13.55
C ALA A 53 -4.03 4.53 -14.52
N PRO A 54 -2.93 3.80 -14.24
CA PRO A 54 -2.57 2.61 -14.98
C PRO A 54 -3.60 1.49 -14.71
N PRO A 55 -3.69 0.48 -15.60
CA PRO A 55 -4.51 -0.69 -15.32
C PRO A 55 -3.98 -1.47 -14.10
N LEU A 56 -4.86 -2.29 -13.52
CA LEU A 56 -4.45 -3.28 -12.54
C LEU A 56 -3.41 -4.24 -13.14
N TYR A 57 -2.29 -4.40 -12.45
CA TYR A 57 -1.19 -5.23 -12.92
C TYR A 57 -1.33 -6.67 -12.41
N THR A 58 -1.38 -7.63 -13.34
CA THR A 58 -1.49 -9.07 -13.01
C THR A 58 -0.25 -9.88 -13.40
N GLY A 59 0.74 -9.24 -14.03
CA GLY A 59 2.03 -9.83 -14.39
C GLY A 59 2.98 -9.99 -13.19
N THR A 60 4.28 -10.11 -13.48
CA THR A 60 5.33 -10.39 -12.48
C THR A 60 6.61 -9.59 -12.68
N GLU A 61 6.63 -8.60 -13.57
CA GLU A 61 7.76 -7.69 -13.75
C GLU A 61 7.85 -6.71 -12.56
N VAL A 62 9.02 -6.07 -12.41
CA VAL A 62 9.33 -5.16 -11.29
C VAL A 62 10.02 -3.90 -11.80
N GLY A 63 10.07 -2.85 -10.98
CA GLY A 63 10.81 -1.61 -11.28
C GLY A 63 10.10 -0.61 -12.21
N PHE A 64 8.85 -0.86 -12.61
CA PHE A 64 8.12 -0.03 -13.57
C PHE A 64 7.16 1.01 -12.95
N SER A 65 6.83 0.88 -11.67
CA SER A 65 5.89 1.78 -10.98
C SER A 65 6.62 2.70 -10.01
N SER A 66 6.16 3.95 -9.91
CA SER A 66 6.63 4.93 -8.94
C SER A 66 5.52 5.92 -8.63
N LEU A 67 5.37 6.30 -7.35
CA LEU A 67 4.62 7.50 -7.00
C LEU A 67 5.26 8.74 -7.63
N CYS A 68 4.45 9.77 -7.87
CA CYS A 68 4.94 11.00 -8.47
C CYS A 68 5.60 11.91 -7.42
N VAL A 69 6.90 11.76 -7.23
CA VAL A 69 7.71 12.52 -6.25
C VAL A 69 7.49 14.05 -6.32
N PRO A 70 7.39 14.69 -7.50
CA PRO A 70 7.21 16.15 -7.56
C PRO A 70 5.84 16.68 -7.13
N LYS A 71 4.85 15.81 -6.83
CA LYS A 71 3.49 16.24 -6.45
C LYS A 71 3.29 16.22 -4.94
N GLU A 72 2.77 17.31 -4.39
CA GLU A 72 2.45 17.42 -2.95
C GLU A 72 1.45 16.34 -2.47
N ILE A 73 0.45 16.01 -3.28
CA ILE A 73 -0.55 14.97 -2.96
C ILE A 73 0.08 13.59 -2.68
N THR A 74 1.26 13.31 -3.23
CA THR A 74 2.01 12.10 -2.91
C THR A 74 2.37 12.03 -1.43
N TYR A 75 2.75 13.17 -0.84
CA TYR A 75 3.13 13.25 0.57
C TYR A 75 1.91 13.25 1.48
N ASP A 76 0.81 13.89 1.07
CA ASP A 76 -0.47 13.79 1.79
C ASP A 76 -0.94 12.33 1.87
N PHE A 77 -0.88 11.61 0.74
CA PHE A 77 -1.20 10.18 0.67
C PHE A 77 -0.29 9.34 1.59
N VAL A 78 1.02 9.58 1.56
CA VAL A 78 1.97 8.84 2.40
C VAL A 78 1.72 9.14 3.89
N ASP A 79 1.49 10.41 4.27
CA ASP A 79 1.17 10.78 5.65
C ASP A 79 -0.09 10.07 6.13
N ASP A 80 -1.18 10.13 5.36
CA ASP A 80 -2.44 9.50 5.73
C ASP A 80 -2.29 7.99 5.94
N VAL A 81 -1.62 7.29 5.01
CA VAL A 81 -1.39 5.85 5.12
C VAL A 81 -0.51 5.51 6.32
N VAL A 82 0.63 6.19 6.48
CA VAL A 82 1.54 5.93 7.61
C VAL A 82 0.87 6.22 8.95
N ARG A 83 0.12 7.33 9.05
CA ARG A 83 -0.63 7.70 10.24
C ARG A 83 -1.67 6.65 10.60
N GLU A 84 -2.40 6.11 9.63
CA GLU A 84 -3.39 5.06 9.90
C GLU A 84 -2.76 3.73 10.30
N ILE A 85 -1.66 3.31 9.65
CA ILE A 85 -0.97 2.05 10.00
C ILE A 85 -0.30 2.16 11.37
N ALA A 86 0.35 3.29 11.68
CA ALA A 86 0.97 3.54 12.98
C ALA A 86 -0.06 3.57 14.13
N ALA A 87 -1.31 3.94 13.86
CA ALA A 87 -2.39 3.87 14.85
C ALA A 87 -2.90 2.43 15.11
N LEU A 88 -2.49 1.45 14.28
CA LEU A 88 -2.89 0.05 14.39
C LEU A 88 -1.80 -0.86 14.98
N THR A 89 -0.52 -0.50 14.85
CA THR A 89 0.65 -1.27 15.31
C THR A 89 1.18 -0.74 16.64
#